data_AF-A0AA43J866-F1
#
_entry.id   AF-A0AA43J866-F1
#
_cell.length_a   1.000
_cell.length_b   1.000
_cell.length_c   1.000
_cell.angle_alpha   90.00
_cell.angle_beta   90.00
_cell.angle_gamma   90.00
#
_symmetry.space_group_name_H-M   'P 1'
#
loop_
_entity.id
_entity.type
_entity.pdbx_description
1 polymer ?
#
loop_
_entity_poly.entity_id
_entity_poly.type
_entity_poly.pdbx_seq_one_letter_code
_entity_poly.pdbx_strand_id
1 'polypeptide(L)'
;MSSQRDKTAGLVTQFLTEDHRRLEMLLQSAFHSGGRIDQPVYDQFRAGLLRHIGMEEKILLPIAQRLRGGEPLAFTARLRLDHGAIAALLMPTPTDGLIATLQKILNKHNLIEEGPEGLYETCDALAGAESQQLLARLRAAPDLSVLPHADTPAVLGAVRRALERAGYGELGDSSFL
;
A
#
# COMPACT_ATOMS: atom_id res chain seq x y z
N MET A 1 37.91 13.63 -0.47
CA MET A 1 36.87 13.94 0.54
C MET A 1 35.52 13.42 0.05
N SER A 2 35.31 12.10 0.05
CA SER A 2 33.98 11.53 -0.19
C SER A 2 33.40 11.14 1.16
N SER A 3 32.61 12.04 1.74
CA SER A 3 31.82 11.76 2.92
C SER A 3 30.70 10.81 2.50
N GLN A 4 30.91 9.53 2.79
CA GLN A 4 29.86 8.54 2.89
C GLN A 4 28.88 9.07 3.96
N ARG A 5 27.82 9.76 3.55
CA ARG A 5 26.71 10.01 4.44
C ARG A 5 26.03 8.67 4.62
N ASP A 6 26.34 8.02 5.73
CA ASP A 6 25.45 7.03 6.33
C ASP A 6 24.16 7.79 6.67
N LYS A 7 23.29 7.94 5.67
CA LYS A 7 22.01 8.65 5.80
C LYS A 7 21.12 7.70 6.56
N THR A 8 21.00 7.91 7.87
CA THR A 8 19.87 7.35 8.62
C THR A 8 18.59 7.73 7.86
N ALA A 9 17.76 6.74 7.53
CA ALA A 9 16.50 6.96 6.81
C ALA A 9 15.67 8.04 7.51
N GLY A 10 14.96 8.87 6.74
CA GLY A 10 14.14 9.93 7.33
C GLY A 10 12.92 9.41 8.06
N LEU A 11 12.21 10.29 8.76
CA LEU A 11 11.11 9.91 9.67
C LEU A 11 9.93 9.28 8.93
N VAL A 12 9.63 9.74 7.72
CA VAL A 12 8.56 9.18 6.89
C VAL A 12 8.96 7.78 6.43
N THR A 13 10.17 7.64 5.88
CA THR A 13 10.70 6.35 5.44
C THR A 13 10.70 5.33 6.56
N GLN A 14 11.23 5.68 7.75
CA GLN A 14 11.24 4.77 8.89
C GLN A 14 9.83 4.33 9.29
N PHE A 15 8.88 5.26 9.36
CA PHE A 15 7.52 4.96 9.81
C PHE A 15 6.76 4.07 8.82
N LEU A 16 6.80 4.38 7.53
CA LEU A 16 6.00 3.66 6.53
C LEU A 16 6.63 2.32 6.15
N THR A 17 7.96 2.21 6.12
CA THR A 17 8.63 0.90 5.94
C THR A 17 8.38 -0.04 7.10
N GLU A 18 8.32 0.47 8.34
CA GLU A 18 7.94 -0.35 9.49
C GLU A 18 6.47 -0.78 9.42
N ASP A 19 5.59 0.10 8.92
CA ASP A 19 4.20 -0.27 8.67
C ASP A 19 4.07 -1.36 7.60
N HIS A 20 4.88 -1.32 6.53
CA HIS A 20 4.97 -2.40 5.55
C HIS A 20 5.39 -3.73 6.20
N ARG A 21 6.44 -3.73 7.03
CA ARG A 21 6.87 -4.94 7.76
C ARG A 21 5.77 -5.50 8.64
N ARG A 22 5.05 -4.63 9.37
CA ARG A 22 3.90 -5.01 10.18
C ARG A 22 2.80 -5.65 9.34
N LEU A 23 2.47 -5.08 8.18
CA LEU A 23 1.46 -5.61 7.27
C LEU A 23 1.87 -6.96 6.66
N GLU A 24 3.12 -7.11 6.25
CA GLU A 24 3.66 -8.38 5.75
C GLU A 24 3.57 -9.48 6.81
N MET A 25 3.93 -9.20 8.07
CA MET A 25 3.80 -10.17 9.17
C MET A 25 2.35 -10.57 9.43
N LEU A 26 1.40 -9.63 9.37
CA LEU A 26 -0.03 -9.94 9.51
C LEU A 26 -0.51 -10.84 8.38
N LEU A 27 -0.14 -10.52 7.14
CA LEU A 27 -0.50 -11.34 5.98
C LEU A 27 0.08 -12.75 6.10
N GLN A 28 1.36 -12.90 6.42
CA GLN A 28 1.99 -14.21 6.58
C GLN A 28 1.37 -15.03 7.72
N SER A 29 1.01 -14.36 8.82
CA SER A 29 0.40 -14.99 10.00
C SER A 29 -1.03 -15.46 9.70
N ALA A 30 -1.80 -14.70 8.92
CA ALA A 30 -3.16 -15.07 8.52
C ALA A 30 -3.21 -16.39 7.72
N PHE A 31 -2.13 -16.77 7.03
CA PHE A 31 -2.06 -17.95 6.15
C PHE A 31 -1.21 -19.11 6.70
N HIS A 32 -0.62 -18.97 7.89
CA HIS A 32 0.23 -20.02 8.48
C HIS A 32 -0.55 -21.23 9.05
N SER A 33 -1.87 -21.12 9.19
CA SER A 33 -2.72 -22.08 9.92
C SER A 33 -3.22 -23.23 9.05
N GLY A 34 -2.33 -24.10 8.57
CA GLY A 34 -2.68 -25.44 8.06
C GLY A 34 -3.75 -25.49 6.96
N GLY A 35 -3.78 -24.47 6.08
CA GLY A 35 -4.75 -24.35 4.98
C GLY A 35 -6.06 -23.64 5.33
N ARG A 36 -6.21 -23.11 6.56
CA ARG A 36 -7.32 -22.23 6.94
C ARG A 36 -6.79 -20.82 7.17
N ILE A 37 -7.50 -19.84 6.63
CA ILE A 37 -7.18 -18.43 6.83
C ILE A 37 -7.67 -18.02 8.23
N ASP A 38 -6.78 -17.45 9.04
CA ASP A 38 -7.14 -16.80 10.29
C ASP A 38 -7.84 -15.47 9.97
N GLN A 39 -9.18 -15.52 9.92
CA GLN A 39 -10.00 -14.39 9.48
C GLN A 39 -9.80 -13.12 10.35
N PRO A 40 -9.80 -13.18 11.70
CA PRO A 40 -9.46 -12.03 12.52
C PRO A 40 -8.11 -11.37 12.19
N VAL A 41 -7.06 -12.17 11.94
CA VAL A 41 -5.74 -11.64 11.57
C VAL A 41 -5.78 -11.05 10.16
N TYR A 42 -6.48 -11.69 9.22
CA TYR A 42 -6.65 -11.17 7.87
C TYR A 42 -7.44 -9.85 7.83
N ASP A 43 -8.47 -9.70 8.66
CA ASP A 43 -9.22 -8.44 8.76
C ASP A 43 -8.37 -7.30 9.36
N GLN A 44 -7.46 -7.61 10.30
CA GLN A 44 -6.45 -6.65 10.78
C GLN A 44 -5.49 -6.22 9.66
N PHE A 45 -5.04 -7.16 8.83
CA PHE A 45 -4.24 -6.86 7.65
C PHE A 45 -5.01 -5.95 6.68
N ARG A 46 -6.25 -6.29 6.31
CA ARG A 46 -7.08 -5.50 5.39
C ARG A 46 -7.31 -4.07 5.90
N ALA A 47 -7.70 -3.95 7.17
CA ALA A 47 -7.91 -2.64 7.81
C ALA A 47 -6.61 -1.82 7.83
N GLY A 48 -5.50 -2.45 8.20
CA GLY A 48 -4.19 -1.84 8.22
C GLY A 48 -3.72 -1.36 6.85
N LEU A 49 -3.88 -2.19 5.80
CA LEU A 49 -3.46 -1.85 4.44
C LEU A 49 -4.32 -0.73 3.85
N LEU A 50 -5.64 -0.74 4.09
CA LEU A 50 -6.51 0.38 3.68
C LEU A 50 -6.18 1.68 4.43
N ARG A 51 -5.81 1.58 5.71
CA ARG A 51 -5.33 2.74 6.48
C ARG A 51 -4.02 3.26 5.89
N HIS A 52 -3.10 2.36 5.53
CA HIS A 52 -1.83 2.68 4.88
C HIS A 52 -2.04 3.47 3.58
N ILE A 53 -2.78 2.91 2.64
CA ILE A 53 -3.17 3.58 1.38
C ILE A 53 -3.83 4.93 1.68
N GLY A 54 -4.68 4.99 2.71
CA GLY A 54 -5.32 6.22 3.15
C GLY A 54 -4.33 7.29 3.63
N MET A 55 -3.27 6.91 4.35
CA MET A 55 -2.20 7.83 4.76
C MET A 55 -1.52 8.43 3.52
N GLU A 56 -1.22 7.61 2.53
CA GLU A 56 -0.51 8.07 1.34
C GLU A 56 -1.37 8.98 0.47
N GLU A 57 -2.59 8.54 0.14
CA GLU A 57 -3.51 9.28 -0.74
C GLU A 57 -4.00 10.59 -0.13
N LYS A 58 -4.25 10.62 1.19
CA LYS A 58 -4.90 11.76 1.84
C LYS A 58 -3.92 12.68 2.58
N ILE A 59 -2.70 12.20 2.85
CA ILE A 59 -1.71 12.96 3.63
C ILE A 59 -0.44 13.12 2.81
N LEU A 60 0.23 12.02 2.46
CA LEU A 60 1.59 12.07 1.92
C LEU A 60 1.65 12.69 0.52
N LEU A 61 0.89 12.15 -0.43
CA LEU A 61 0.85 12.63 -1.82
C LEU A 61 0.37 14.10 -1.92
N PRO A 62 -0.72 14.52 -1.23
CA PRO A 62 -1.12 15.93 -1.24
C PRO A 62 -0.07 16.88 -0.65
N ILE A 63 0.65 16.47 0.40
CA ILE A 63 1.71 17.31 1.00
C ILE A 63 2.90 17.40 0.06
N ALA A 64 3.34 16.30 -0.53
CA ALA A 64 4.42 16.32 -1.53
C ALA A 64 4.06 17.23 -2.71
N GLN A 65 2.83 17.14 -3.23
CA GLN A 65 2.35 18.02 -4.29
C GLN A 65 2.36 19.49 -3.88
N ARG A 66 1.89 19.83 -2.67
CA ARG A 66 1.92 21.20 -2.14
C ARG A 66 3.35 21.73 -2.05
N LEU A 67 4.27 20.93 -1.49
CA LEU A 67 5.68 21.32 -1.31
C LEU A 67 6.41 21.46 -2.67
N ARG A 68 5.88 20.84 -3.73
CA ARG A 68 6.34 21.00 -5.12
C ARG A 68 5.57 22.09 -5.89
N GLY A 69 4.93 23.04 -5.20
CA GLY A 69 4.25 24.16 -5.85
C GLY A 69 2.99 23.78 -6.62
N GLY A 70 2.37 22.64 -6.28
CA GLY A 70 1.15 22.15 -6.92
C GLY A 70 1.38 21.02 -7.93
N GLU A 71 2.63 20.70 -8.25
CA GLU A 71 2.95 19.65 -9.23
C GLU A 71 2.97 18.25 -8.58
N PRO A 72 2.28 17.24 -9.14
CA PRO A 72 2.32 15.86 -8.62
C PRO A 72 3.66 15.19 -8.93
N LEU A 73 4.05 14.20 -8.10
CA LEU A 73 5.21 13.37 -8.38
C LEU A 73 4.95 12.50 -9.62
N ALA A 74 5.99 12.19 -10.39
CA ALA A 74 5.86 11.47 -11.66
C ALA A 74 5.14 10.12 -11.53
N PHE A 75 5.33 9.44 -10.39
CA PHE A 75 4.74 8.13 -10.09
C PHE A 75 3.38 8.21 -9.38
N THR A 76 2.86 9.40 -9.03
CA THR A 76 1.57 9.54 -8.32
C THR A 76 0.41 8.86 -9.06
N ALA A 77 0.35 8.99 -10.39
CA ALA A 77 -0.69 8.34 -11.18
C ALA A 77 -0.58 6.80 -11.14
N ARG A 78 0.66 6.27 -11.12
CA ARG A 78 0.90 4.83 -11.02
C ARG A 78 0.48 4.29 -9.66
N LEU A 79 0.89 4.93 -8.56
CA LEU A 79 0.51 4.54 -7.21
C LEU A 79 -1.02 4.49 -7.04
N ARG A 80 -1.74 5.49 -7.57
CA ARG A 80 -3.21 5.52 -7.55
C ARG A 80 -3.86 4.34 -8.27
N LEU A 81 -3.28 3.88 -9.38
CA LEU A 81 -3.76 2.69 -10.07
C LEU A 81 -3.50 1.44 -9.24
N ASP A 82 -2.30 1.31 -8.66
CA ASP A 82 -1.92 0.19 -7.81
C ASP A 82 -2.80 0.13 -6.56
N HIS A 83 -3.01 1.25 -5.86
CA HIS A 83 -3.93 1.37 -4.72
C HIS A 83 -5.35 0.93 -5.05
N GLY A 84 -5.88 1.33 -6.22
CA GLY A 84 -7.21 0.91 -6.66
C GLY A 84 -7.30 -0.60 -6.90
N ALA A 85 -6.25 -1.20 -7.49
CA ALA A 85 -6.17 -2.64 -7.70
C ALA A 85 -6.03 -3.41 -6.38
N ILE A 86 -5.15 -2.95 -5.49
CA ILE A 86 -4.93 -3.52 -4.16
C ILE A 86 -6.23 -3.49 -3.35
N ALA A 87 -6.88 -2.32 -3.23
CA ALA A 87 -8.12 -2.19 -2.49
C ALA A 87 -9.24 -3.09 -3.04
N ALA A 88 -9.32 -3.26 -4.37
CA ALA A 88 -10.30 -4.15 -4.99
C ALA A 88 -10.05 -5.62 -4.61
N LEU A 89 -8.79 -6.08 -4.59
CA LEU A 89 -8.43 -7.45 -4.20
C LEU A 89 -8.79 -7.80 -2.75
N LEU A 90 -8.99 -6.80 -1.87
CA LEU A 90 -9.40 -7.02 -0.48
C LEU A 90 -10.92 -7.21 -0.30
N MET A 91 -11.72 -7.05 -1.35
CA MET A 91 -13.18 -7.17 -1.30
C MET A 91 -13.70 -8.62 -1.31
N PRO A 92 -13.29 -9.50 -2.25
CA PRO A 92 -13.76 -10.89 -2.27
C PRO A 92 -13.18 -11.71 -1.10
N THR A 93 -13.73 -12.90 -0.89
CA THR A 93 -13.19 -13.88 0.04
C THR A 93 -11.77 -14.25 -0.40
N PRO A 94 -10.77 -14.23 0.49
CA PRO A 94 -9.39 -14.50 0.12
C PRO A 94 -9.23 -15.95 -0.37
N THR A 95 -8.53 -16.10 -1.49
CA THR A 95 -8.06 -17.39 -2.03
C THR A 95 -6.55 -17.32 -2.22
N ASP A 96 -5.87 -18.46 -2.28
CA ASP A 96 -4.42 -18.51 -2.52
C ASP A 96 -4.02 -17.74 -3.78
N GLY A 97 -4.84 -17.83 -4.84
CA GLY A 97 -4.60 -17.12 -6.10
C GLY A 97 -4.77 -15.61 -5.99
N LEU A 98 -5.82 -15.12 -5.31
CA LEU A 98 -6.01 -13.69 -5.07
C LEU A 98 -4.87 -13.12 -4.22
N ILE A 99 -4.42 -13.87 -3.23
CA ILE A 99 -3.35 -13.47 -2.32
C ILE A 99 -1.99 -13.47 -3.02
N ALA A 100 -1.71 -14.47 -3.85
CA ALA A 100 -0.52 -14.48 -4.69
C ALA A 100 -0.49 -13.27 -5.65
N THR A 101 -1.64 -12.90 -6.22
CA THR A 101 -1.75 -11.69 -7.06
C THR A 101 -1.54 -10.42 -6.23
N LEU A 102 -2.15 -10.31 -5.05
CA LEU A 102 -1.94 -9.19 -4.13
C LEU A 102 -0.45 -9.02 -3.77
N GLN A 103 0.24 -10.10 -3.38
CA GLN A 103 1.67 -10.07 -3.05
C GLN A 103 2.53 -9.64 -4.24
N LYS A 104 2.24 -10.12 -5.45
CA LYS A 104 2.95 -9.69 -6.67
C LYS A 104 2.80 -8.19 -6.93
N ILE A 105 1.61 -7.63 -6.67
CA ILE A 105 1.35 -6.20 -6.83
C ILE A 105 2.06 -5.41 -5.74
N LEU A 106 1.92 -5.79 -4.47
CA LEU A 106 2.60 -5.16 -3.33
C LEU A 106 4.12 -5.14 -3.54
N ASN A 107 4.73 -6.24 -3.96
CA ASN A 107 6.18 -6.28 -4.22
C ASN A 107 6.62 -5.26 -5.29
N LYS A 108 5.81 -5.04 -6.34
CA LYS A 108 6.11 -4.03 -7.38
C LYS A 108 5.85 -2.61 -6.88
N HIS A 109 4.79 -2.45 -6.10
CA HIS A 109 4.35 -1.19 -5.52
C HIS A 109 5.36 -0.65 -4.51
N ASN A 110 5.83 -1.49 -3.59
CA ASN A 110 6.83 -1.13 -2.58
C ASN A 110 8.15 -0.65 -3.20
N LEU A 111 8.52 -1.13 -4.41
CA LEU A 111 9.71 -0.63 -5.12
C LEU A 111 9.59 0.85 -5.53
N ILE A 112 8.37 1.32 -5.82
CA ILE A 112 8.11 2.72 -6.16
C ILE A 112 8.18 3.59 -4.90
N GLU A 113 7.81 3.03 -3.75
CA GLU A 113 7.73 3.76 -2.48
C GLU A 113 9.06 3.80 -1.73
N GLU A 114 9.67 2.64 -1.59
CA GLU A 114 10.89 2.41 -0.80
C GLU A 114 12.17 2.44 -1.64
N GLY A 115 12.06 2.39 -2.97
CA GLY A 115 13.21 2.43 -3.87
C GLY A 115 14.01 3.73 -3.75
N PRO A 116 15.26 3.76 -4.29
CA PRO A 116 16.03 5.00 -4.39
C PRO A 116 15.23 6.08 -5.11
N GLU A 117 15.18 7.29 -4.55
CA GLU A 117 14.33 8.38 -5.07
C GLU A 117 12.82 8.04 -5.12
N GLY A 118 12.40 7.01 -4.37
CA GLY A 118 11.02 6.60 -4.22
C GLY A 118 10.19 7.61 -3.42
N LEU A 119 8.91 7.29 -3.23
CA LEU A 119 7.97 8.17 -2.53
C LEU A 119 8.49 8.61 -1.16
N TYR A 120 8.99 7.67 -0.35
CA TYR A 120 9.31 7.94 1.05
C TYR A 120 10.55 8.82 1.19
N GLU A 121 11.64 8.49 0.49
CA GLU A 121 12.84 9.32 0.50
C GLU A 121 12.55 10.72 -0.07
N THR A 122 11.77 10.79 -1.15
CA THR A 122 11.36 12.07 -1.74
C THR A 122 10.56 12.91 -0.74
N CYS A 123 9.64 12.31 0.01
CA CYS A 123 8.86 13.03 1.00
C CYS A 123 9.69 13.48 2.20
N ASP A 124 10.65 12.66 2.66
CA ASP A 124 11.59 13.07 3.70
C ASP A 124 12.44 14.27 3.25
N ALA A 125 12.91 14.26 2.00
CA ALA A 125 13.69 15.37 1.43
C ALA A 125 12.85 16.64 1.27
N LEU A 126 11.59 16.53 0.83
CA LEU A 126 10.69 17.67 0.64
C LEU A 126 10.22 18.27 1.97
N ALA A 127 9.90 17.43 2.96
CA ALA A 127 9.29 17.90 4.20
C ALA A 127 10.25 18.75 5.04
N GLY A 128 11.54 18.44 5.06
CA GLY A 128 12.56 19.26 5.74
C GLY A 128 12.18 19.59 7.19
N ALA A 129 11.90 20.87 7.48
CA ALA A 129 11.47 21.31 8.81
C ALA A 129 10.06 20.83 9.20
N GLU A 130 9.20 20.49 8.24
CA GLU A 130 7.83 20.00 8.46
C GLU A 130 7.76 18.49 8.79
N SER A 131 8.89 17.76 8.76
CA SER A 131 8.92 16.30 8.89
C SER A 131 8.28 15.77 10.18
N GLN A 132 8.44 16.47 11.31
CA GLN A 132 7.79 16.08 12.57
C GLN A 132 6.27 16.23 12.52
N GLN A 133 5.78 17.33 11.91
CA GLN A 133 4.35 17.57 11.75
C GLN A 133 3.72 16.56 10.78
N LEU A 134 4.43 16.25 9.69
CA LEU A 134 4.03 15.20 8.76
C LEU A 134 3.91 13.84 9.46
N LEU A 135 4.94 13.44 10.21
CA LEU A 135 4.90 12.19 10.99
C LEU A 135 3.73 12.16 11.98
N ALA A 136 3.47 13.26 12.68
CA ALA A 136 2.35 13.35 13.61
C ALA A 136 1.00 13.13 12.90
N ARG A 137 0.82 13.67 11.68
CA ARG A 137 -0.40 13.47 10.87
C ARG A 137 -0.54 12.02 10.41
N LEU A 138 0.55 11.38 9.98
CA LEU A 138 0.55 9.96 9.59
C LEU A 138 0.16 9.06 10.78
N ARG A 139 0.74 9.32 11.96
CA ARG A 139 0.39 8.60 13.19
C ARG A 139 -1.08 8.80 13.60
N ALA A 140 -1.60 10.00 13.39
CA ALA A 140 -2.99 10.34 13.70
C ALA A 140 -4.02 9.85 12.66
N ALA A 141 -3.60 9.20 11.57
CA ALA A 141 -4.55 8.65 10.61
C ALA A 141 -5.48 7.64 11.31
N PRO A 142 -6.80 7.71 11.06
CA PRO A 142 -7.77 6.93 11.82
C PRO A 142 -7.66 5.44 11.52
N ASP A 143 -7.95 4.62 12.52
CA ASP A 143 -8.17 3.20 12.32
C ASP A 143 -9.43 2.97 11.46
N LEU A 144 -9.41 1.89 10.69
CA LEU A 144 -10.51 1.53 9.80
C LEU A 144 -11.13 0.21 10.25
N SER A 145 -12.44 0.09 10.04
CA SER A 145 -13.13 -1.19 10.05
C SER A 145 -13.34 -1.68 8.62
N VAL A 146 -13.27 -2.99 8.44
CA VAL A 146 -13.54 -3.62 7.15
C VAL A 146 -14.91 -4.27 7.16
N LEU A 147 -15.61 -4.16 6.03
CA LEU A 147 -16.84 -4.89 5.82
C LEU A 147 -16.54 -6.37 5.53
N PRO A 148 -17.52 -7.26 5.74
CA PRO A 148 -17.44 -8.65 5.30
C PRO A 148 -17.10 -8.75 3.82
N HIS A 149 -16.47 -9.86 3.45
CA HIS A 149 -16.18 -10.19 2.06
C HIS A 149 -17.46 -10.32 1.22
N ALA A 150 -17.35 -10.07 -0.09
CA ALA A 150 -18.44 -10.23 -1.02
C ALA A 150 -17.98 -10.83 -2.35
N ASP A 151 -18.54 -11.97 -2.73
CA ASP A 151 -18.15 -12.72 -3.93
C ASP A 151 -19.16 -12.57 -5.09
N THR A 152 -19.94 -11.47 -5.07
CA THR A 152 -20.93 -11.23 -6.12
C THR A 152 -20.25 -11.01 -7.48
N PRO A 153 -20.91 -11.36 -8.61
CA PRO A 153 -20.37 -11.10 -9.94
C PRO A 153 -19.96 -9.63 -10.18
N ALA A 154 -20.66 -8.69 -9.53
CA ALA A 154 -20.33 -7.27 -9.59
C ALA A 154 -18.98 -6.96 -8.92
N VAL A 155 -18.70 -7.53 -7.74
CA VAL A 155 -17.42 -7.39 -7.03
C VAL A 155 -16.29 -8.00 -7.84
N LEU A 156 -16.45 -9.25 -8.29
CA LEU A 156 -15.43 -9.92 -9.11
C LEU A 156 -15.16 -9.18 -10.43
N GLY A 157 -16.21 -8.63 -11.05
CA GLY A 157 -16.07 -7.77 -12.22
C GLY A 157 -15.33 -6.45 -11.91
N ALA A 158 -15.55 -5.86 -10.73
CA ALA A 158 -14.81 -4.67 -10.29
C ALA A 158 -13.33 -4.96 -10.06
N VAL A 159 -13.00 -6.12 -9.46
CA VAL A 159 -11.61 -6.58 -9.30
C VAL A 159 -10.92 -6.69 -10.66
N ARG A 160 -11.51 -7.40 -11.62
CA ARG A 160 -10.92 -7.55 -12.97
C ARG A 160 -10.65 -6.20 -13.63
N ARG A 161 -11.63 -5.30 -13.65
CA ARG A 161 -11.47 -3.95 -14.24
C ARG A 161 -10.40 -3.13 -13.52
N ALA A 162 -10.26 -3.27 -12.20
CA ALA A 162 -9.23 -2.58 -11.44
C ALA A 162 -7.83 -3.10 -11.80
N LEU A 163 -7.67 -4.42 -11.91
CA LEU A 163 -6.42 -5.06 -12.34
C LEU A 163 -6.06 -4.67 -13.77
N GLU A 164 -7.00 -4.75 -14.72
CA GLU A 164 -6.79 -4.34 -16.12
C GLU A 164 -6.31 -2.89 -16.21
N ARG A 165 -6.99 -1.96 -15.53
CA ARG A 165 -6.61 -0.54 -15.50
C ARG A 165 -5.22 -0.28 -14.92
N ALA A 166 -4.79 -1.11 -13.97
CA ALA A 166 -3.46 -1.01 -13.36
C ALA A 166 -2.37 -1.78 -14.15
N GLY A 167 -2.74 -2.43 -15.27
CA GLY A 167 -1.83 -3.22 -16.10
C GLY A 167 -1.52 -4.60 -15.54
N TYR A 168 -2.41 -5.16 -14.72
CA TYR A 168 -2.30 -6.49 -14.10
C TYR A 168 -3.35 -7.48 -14.62
N GLY A 169 -3.99 -7.21 -15.77
CA GLY A 169 -5.04 -8.06 -16.33
C GLY A 169 -4.63 -9.54 -16.47
N GLU A 170 -3.40 -9.81 -16.90
CA GLU A 170 -2.88 -11.18 -17.05
C GLU A 170 -2.70 -11.93 -15.72
N LEU A 171 -2.52 -11.21 -14.61
CA LEU A 171 -2.50 -11.81 -13.27
C LEU A 171 -3.91 -12.18 -12.79
N GLY A 172 -4.93 -11.58 -13.40
CA GLY A 172 -6.34 -11.75 -13.07
C GLY A 172 -7.02 -12.94 -13.76
N ASP A 173 -6.37 -13.64 -14.70
CA ASP A 173 -7.00 -14.75 -15.42
C ASP A 173 -6.63 -16.14 -14.87
N SER A 174 -5.50 -16.27 -14.15
CA SER A 174 -4.99 -17.59 -13.74
C SER A 174 -5.57 -18.15 -12.44
N SER A 175 -6.56 -17.49 -11.81
CA SER A 175 -6.99 -17.86 -10.44
C SER A 175 -8.46 -17.57 -10.06
N PHE A 176 -9.34 -17.27 -11.03
CA PHE A 176 -10.79 -17.10 -10.78
C PHE A 176 -11.65 -18.28 -11.28
N LEU A 177 -11.02 -19.36 -11.75
CA LEU A 177 -11.61 -20.66 -12.05
C LEU A 177 -11.03 -21.70 -11.09
#